data_AF-A0A1D8P8F5-F1
#
_entry.id   AF-A0A1D8P8F5-F1
#
_cell.length_a   1.000
_cell.length_b   1.000
_cell.length_c   1.000
_cell.angle_alpha   90.00
_cell.angle_beta   90.00
_cell.angle_gamma   90.00
#
_symmetry.space_group_name_H-M   'P 1'
#
loop_
_entity.id
_entity.type
_entity.pdbx_description
1 polymer ?
#
loop_
_entity_poly.entity_id
_entity_poly.type
_entity_poly.pdbx_seq_one_letter_code
_entity_poly.pdbx_strand_id
1 'polypeptide(L)'
;MTKKKKILIWSGLILVILAFAYYFLLPKLLLYSLSTEPRNPKIEITETYSIGWWSKQEALNVDTFEVKIVDSKLNLLNSKSLISYRIKGNLSYKKGWRPFIKEIHLSERFLTHSNDSINNPDAMIEITPVIGAEDDESYNGEKIEFDITNEKKMNSFHWGNNRIRFKCLEKMDEIILSQRK
;
A
#
# COMPACT_ATOMS: atom_id res chain seq x y z
N MET A 1 -31.49 55.00 -16.92
CA MET A 1 -31.88 53.56 -16.95
C MET A 1 -32.82 53.26 -15.79
N THR A 2 -34.05 52.79 -16.06
CA THR A 2 -35.06 52.55 -15.01
C THR A 2 -34.62 51.45 -14.04
N LYS A 3 -35.03 51.53 -12.75
CA LYS A 3 -34.69 50.50 -11.73
C LYS A 3 -34.96 49.08 -12.21
N LYS A 4 -36.06 48.87 -12.96
CA LYS A 4 -36.43 47.58 -13.56
C LYS A 4 -35.40 47.05 -14.57
N LYS A 5 -34.83 47.91 -15.44
CA LYS A 5 -33.79 47.51 -16.40
C LYS A 5 -32.46 47.15 -15.72
N LYS A 6 -32.10 47.85 -14.63
CA LYS A 6 -30.91 47.49 -13.83
C LYS A 6 -31.06 46.11 -13.21
N ILE A 7 -32.19 45.84 -12.55
CA ILE A 7 -32.46 44.53 -11.91
C ILE A 7 -32.36 43.39 -12.94
N LEU A 8 -32.93 43.59 -14.12
CA LEU A 8 -32.95 42.57 -15.19
C LEU A 8 -31.55 42.26 -15.75
N ILE A 9 -30.67 43.27 -15.85
CA ILE A 9 -29.27 43.08 -16.26
C ILE A 9 -28.48 42.35 -15.16
N TRP A 10 -28.66 42.75 -13.89
CA TRP A 10 -28.00 42.08 -12.77
C TRP A 10 -28.45 40.63 -12.60
N SER A 11 -29.74 40.33 -12.78
CA SER A 11 -30.24 38.94 -12.74
C SER A 11 -29.67 38.08 -13.87
N GLY A 12 -29.53 38.65 -15.07
CA GLY A 12 -28.88 37.97 -16.20
C GLY A 12 -27.41 37.67 -15.92
N LEU A 13 -26.68 38.64 -15.35
CA LEU A 13 -25.28 38.47 -15.00
C LEU A 13 -25.07 37.39 -13.92
N ILE A 14 -25.94 37.36 -12.90
CA ILE A 14 -25.91 36.34 -11.84
C ILE A 14 -26.19 34.95 -12.40
N LEU A 15 -27.16 34.81 -13.31
CA LEU A 15 -27.44 33.54 -13.98
C LEU A 15 -26.25 33.02 -14.79
N VAL A 16 -25.56 33.91 -15.51
CA VAL A 16 -24.35 33.56 -16.26
C VAL A 16 -23.23 33.11 -15.30
N ILE A 17 -23.00 33.83 -14.20
CA ILE A 17 -21.99 33.45 -13.20
C ILE A 17 -22.32 32.10 -12.55
N LEU A 18 -23.59 31.84 -12.21
CA LEU A 18 -24.03 30.56 -11.66
C LEU A 18 -23.88 29.42 -12.66
N ALA A 19 -24.18 29.66 -13.95
CA ALA A 19 -23.98 28.66 -15.01
C ALA A 19 -22.48 28.34 -15.20
N PHE A 20 -21.61 29.36 -15.19
CA PHE A 20 -20.16 29.16 -15.22
C PHE A 20 -19.66 28.41 -13.98
N ALA A 21 -20.09 28.81 -12.78
CA ALA A 21 -19.72 28.13 -11.54
C ALA A 21 -20.16 26.66 -11.55
N TYR A 22 -21.39 26.38 -12.00
CA TYR A 22 -21.89 25.01 -12.14
C TYR A 22 -21.07 24.19 -13.13
N TYR A 23 -20.77 24.74 -14.31
CA TYR A 23 -20.01 24.01 -15.34
C TYR A 23 -18.54 23.78 -14.96
N PHE A 24 -17.93 24.69 -14.18
CA PHE A 24 -16.52 24.57 -13.81
C PHE A 24 -16.26 23.90 -12.45
N LEU A 25 -17.14 24.08 -11.46
CA LEU A 25 -16.95 23.55 -10.12
C LEU A 25 -17.55 22.16 -9.94
N LEU A 26 -18.72 21.88 -10.53
CA LEU A 26 -19.40 20.61 -10.34
C LEU A 26 -18.58 19.41 -10.86
N PRO A 27 -17.95 19.48 -12.06
CA PRO A 27 -17.10 18.40 -12.52
C PRO A 27 -15.88 18.20 -11.63
N LYS A 28 -15.26 19.29 -11.14
CA LYS A 28 -14.11 19.20 -10.22
C LYS A 28 -14.48 18.55 -8.89
N LEU A 29 -15.64 18.89 -8.33
CA LEU A 29 -16.12 18.31 -7.08
C LEU A 29 -16.44 16.82 -7.23
N LEU A 30 -17.11 16.43 -8.33
CA LEU A 30 -17.41 15.04 -8.66
C LEU A 30 -16.13 14.22 -8.88
N LEU A 31 -15.19 14.75 -9.67
CA LEU A 31 -13.91 14.09 -9.94
C LEU A 31 -13.09 13.91 -8.67
N TYR A 32 -13.06 14.93 -7.79
CA TYR A 32 -12.33 14.86 -6.52
C TYR A 32 -12.90 13.78 -5.59
N SER A 33 -14.23 13.63 -5.54
CA SER A 33 -14.87 12.58 -4.74
C SER A 33 -14.61 11.17 -5.28
N LEU A 34 -14.41 11.01 -6.59
CA LEU A 34 -14.13 9.72 -7.22
C LEU A 34 -12.64 9.37 -7.17
N SER A 35 -11.76 10.37 -7.13
CA SER A 35 -10.31 10.18 -7.03
C SER A 35 -9.79 10.12 -5.59
N THR A 36 -10.66 9.99 -4.58
CA THR A 36 -10.21 9.97 -3.17
C THR A 36 -9.37 8.73 -2.91
N GLU A 37 -8.07 8.91 -2.75
CA GLU A 37 -7.14 7.83 -2.41
C GLU A 37 -7.42 7.26 -1.01
N PRO A 38 -7.02 6.01 -0.75
CA PRO A 38 -6.94 5.51 0.62
C PRO A 38 -6.08 6.44 1.49
N ARG A 39 -6.33 6.41 2.80
CA ARG A 39 -5.50 7.14 3.77
C ARG A 39 -4.02 6.75 3.69
N ASN A 40 -3.15 7.54 4.31
CA ASN A 40 -1.73 7.21 4.38
C ASN A 40 -1.50 5.90 5.16
N PRO A 41 -0.53 5.08 4.73
CA PRO A 41 -0.19 3.84 5.40
C PRO A 41 0.44 4.10 6.77
N LYS A 42 0.19 3.19 7.70
CA LYS A 42 0.92 3.09 8.97
C LYS A 42 2.11 2.15 8.78
N ILE A 43 3.30 2.65 9.10
CA ILE A 43 4.56 1.92 8.96
C ILE A 43 5.13 1.76 10.36
N GLU A 44 5.30 0.53 10.80
CA GLU A 44 5.94 0.18 12.07
C GLU A 44 7.44 0.02 11.89
N ILE A 45 7.86 -0.70 10.84
CA ILE A 45 9.27 -0.89 10.46
C ILE A 45 9.48 -0.32 9.06
N THR A 46 10.57 0.43 8.86
CA THR A 46 10.87 1.04 7.57
C THR A 46 11.09 0.00 6.47
N GLU A 47 10.60 0.29 5.27
CA GLU A 47 10.74 -0.56 4.09
C GLU A 47 11.95 -0.15 3.24
N THR A 48 12.60 -1.11 2.61
CA THR A 48 13.66 -0.92 1.63
C THR A 48 13.41 -1.77 0.37
N TYR A 49 13.90 -1.31 -0.77
CA TYR A 49 13.85 -2.03 -2.05
C TYR A 49 15.26 -2.39 -2.55
N SER A 50 16.28 -2.14 -1.72
CA SER A 50 17.67 -2.41 -2.05
C SER A 50 18.11 -3.74 -1.47
N ILE A 51 18.62 -4.60 -2.33
CA ILE A 51 19.29 -5.83 -1.92
C ILE A 51 20.63 -5.45 -1.28
N GLY A 52 20.93 -6.05 -0.14
CA GLY A 52 22.16 -5.81 0.60
C GLY A 52 22.75 -7.10 1.19
N TRP A 53 23.87 -6.96 1.89
CA TRP A 53 24.45 -8.06 2.64
C TRP A 53 23.67 -8.28 3.95
N TRP A 54 22.83 -9.31 4.01
CA TRP A 54 22.05 -9.66 5.20
C TRP A 54 22.63 -10.90 5.90
N SER A 55 23.69 -10.71 6.69
CA SER A 55 24.49 -11.82 7.24
C SER A 55 23.86 -12.55 8.43
N LYS A 56 22.73 -12.05 8.96
CA LYS A 56 22.10 -12.54 10.21
C LYS A 56 20.71 -13.13 10.00
N GLN A 57 20.32 -13.42 8.76
CA GLN A 57 18.99 -13.96 8.45
C GLN A 57 18.72 -15.32 9.09
N GLU A 58 19.75 -16.08 9.44
CA GLU A 58 19.62 -17.35 10.16
C GLU A 58 19.00 -17.20 11.56
N ALA A 59 18.97 -15.98 12.10
CA ALA A 59 18.32 -15.70 13.38
C ALA A 59 16.78 -15.61 13.30
N LEU A 60 16.22 -15.46 12.10
CA LEU A 60 14.79 -15.20 11.88
C LEU A 60 13.99 -16.50 11.79
N ASN A 61 12.94 -16.59 12.60
CA ASN A 61 11.86 -17.55 12.43
C ASN A 61 10.54 -16.80 12.22
N VAL A 62 9.73 -17.26 11.26
CA VAL A 62 8.39 -16.72 10.99
C VAL A 62 7.35 -17.80 11.23
N ASP A 63 6.51 -17.56 12.24
CA ASP A 63 5.42 -18.46 12.62
C ASP A 63 4.18 -18.18 11.76
N THR A 64 3.81 -16.91 11.64
CA THR A 64 2.59 -16.46 10.97
C THR A 64 2.86 -15.32 10.01
N PHE A 65 2.21 -15.38 8.84
CA PHE A 65 2.20 -14.31 7.86
C PHE A 65 0.77 -14.13 7.36
N GLU A 66 0.22 -12.92 7.48
CA GLU A 66 -1.15 -12.59 7.09
C GLU A 66 -1.17 -11.29 6.28
N VAL A 67 -2.02 -11.23 5.26
CA VAL A 67 -2.23 -10.05 4.43
C VAL A 67 -3.72 -9.75 4.32
N LYS A 68 -4.08 -8.47 4.50
CA LYS A 68 -5.47 -8.01 4.51
C LYS A 68 -5.62 -6.74 3.69
N ILE A 69 -6.77 -6.61 3.03
CA ILE A 69 -7.18 -5.33 2.41
C ILE A 69 -7.82 -4.48 3.52
N VAL A 70 -7.23 -3.32 3.80
CA VAL A 70 -7.69 -2.42 4.87
C VAL A 70 -8.72 -1.43 4.33
N ASP A 71 -8.46 -0.86 3.16
CA ASP A 71 -9.37 0.05 2.48
C ASP A 71 -9.16 -0.09 0.97
N SER A 72 -10.24 -0.12 0.21
CA SER A 72 -10.18 -0.24 -1.25
C SER A 72 -11.07 0.83 -1.86
N LYS A 73 -10.43 1.78 -2.57
CA LYS A 73 -11.12 2.89 -3.24
C LYS A 73 -11.20 2.68 -4.76
N LEU A 74 -11.12 1.42 -5.18
CA LEU A 74 -11.08 1.02 -6.59
C LEU A 74 -12.34 1.45 -7.35
N ASN A 75 -12.15 2.28 -8.37
CA ASN A 75 -13.17 2.75 -9.29
C ASN A 75 -12.53 3.24 -10.60
N LEU A 76 -13.33 3.72 -11.55
CA LEU A 76 -12.86 4.17 -12.87
C LEU A 76 -11.69 5.18 -12.81
N LEU A 77 -11.65 6.03 -11.78
CA LEU A 77 -10.69 7.12 -11.61
C LEU A 77 -9.67 6.86 -10.48
N ASN A 78 -9.75 5.72 -9.81
CA ASN A 78 -8.85 5.39 -8.71
C ASN A 78 -8.52 3.90 -8.70
N SER A 79 -7.23 3.57 -8.82
CA SER A 79 -6.70 2.21 -8.80
C SER A 79 -6.04 1.84 -7.47
N LYS A 80 -6.13 2.69 -6.44
CA LYS A 80 -5.41 2.50 -5.18
C LYS A 80 -6.23 1.74 -4.13
N SER A 81 -5.58 0.76 -3.52
CA SER A 81 -6.01 0.09 -2.31
C SER A 81 -4.94 0.21 -1.22
N LEU A 82 -5.36 0.21 0.03
CA LEU A 82 -4.49 0.09 1.20
C LEU A 82 -4.54 -1.35 1.69
N ILE A 83 -3.38 -1.99 1.72
CA ILE A 83 -3.21 -3.33 2.27
C ILE A 83 -2.44 -3.25 3.59
N SER A 84 -2.58 -4.28 4.41
CA SER A 84 -1.76 -4.51 5.61
C SER A 84 -1.18 -5.90 5.54
N TYR A 85 0.10 -6.03 5.88
CA TYR A 85 0.74 -7.32 6.10
C TYR A 85 1.26 -7.37 7.53
N ARG A 86 1.07 -8.54 8.16
CA ARG A 86 1.48 -8.81 9.53
C ARG A 86 2.40 -10.03 9.56
N ILE A 87 3.52 -9.89 10.25
CA ILE A 87 4.52 -10.94 10.41
C ILE A 87 4.69 -11.19 11.90
N LYS A 88 4.48 -12.45 12.31
CA LYS A 88 4.78 -12.90 13.67
C LYS A 88 5.85 -13.96 13.64
N GLY A 89 6.71 -13.92 14.63
CA GLY A 89 7.70 -14.94 14.83
C GLY A 89 8.63 -14.60 15.97
N ASN A 90 9.80 -15.20 15.92
CA ASN A 90 10.83 -14.98 16.92
C ASN A 90 12.20 -14.82 16.27
N LEU A 91 13.06 -14.09 16.97
CA LEU A 91 14.48 -13.98 16.66
C LEU A 91 15.28 -14.73 17.71
N SER A 92 16.28 -15.49 17.28
CA SER A 92 17.24 -16.10 18.19
C SER A 92 18.60 -16.20 17.53
N TYR A 93 19.66 -15.77 18.22
CA TYR A 93 21.03 -15.88 17.72
C TYR A 93 21.97 -16.44 18.79
N LYS A 94 23.21 -16.74 18.40
CA LYS A 94 24.24 -17.15 19.36
C LYS A 94 24.62 -16.00 20.30
N LYS A 95 25.19 -16.38 21.45
CA LYS A 95 25.64 -15.46 22.51
C LYS A 95 26.46 -14.28 21.97
N GLY A 96 26.28 -13.11 22.58
CA GLY A 96 27.08 -11.90 22.37
C GLY A 96 26.49 -10.91 21.37
N TRP A 97 25.48 -11.31 20.59
CA TRP A 97 24.83 -10.44 19.60
C TRP A 97 23.32 -10.57 19.71
N ARG A 98 22.64 -9.49 20.10
CA ARG A 98 21.19 -9.45 20.18
C ARG A 98 20.59 -9.15 18.80
N PRO A 99 19.80 -10.07 18.22
CA PRO A 99 19.17 -9.84 16.92
C PRO A 99 17.96 -8.91 17.05
N PHE A 100 17.73 -8.08 16.03
CA PHE A 100 16.54 -7.25 15.91
C PHE A 100 16.12 -7.10 14.44
N ILE A 101 14.86 -6.75 14.19
CA ILE A 101 14.39 -6.43 12.84
C ILE A 101 14.82 -4.99 12.53
N LYS A 102 15.77 -4.83 11.60
CA LYS A 102 16.30 -3.53 11.20
C LYS A 102 15.37 -2.81 10.24
N GLU A 103 14.94 -3.52 9.20
CA GLU A 103 14.10 -3.01 8.12
C GLU A 103 13.36 -4.15 7.44
N ILE A 104 12.41 -3.84 6.56
CA ILE A 104 11.71 -4.83 5.75
C ILE A 104 12.09 -4.62 4.29
N HIS A 105 12.72 -5.63 3.69
CA HIS A 105 12.96 -5.62 2.26
C HIS A 105 11.71 -6.06 1.50
N LEU A 106 11.34 -5.29 0.47
CA LEU A 106 10.25 -5.60 -0.45
C LEU A 106 10.78 -5.83 -1.86
N SER A 107 10.36 -6.95 -2.46
CA SER A 107 10.57 -7.25 -3.87
C SER A 107 9.24 -7.46 -4.55
N GLU A 108 8.97 -6.71 -5.62
CA GLU A 108 7.72 -6.77 -6.36
C GLU A 108 8.00 -7.20 -7.80
N ARG A 109 7.22 -8.15 -8.31
CA ARG A 109 7.32 -8.58 -9.71
C ARG A 109 5.99 -9.13 -10.23
N PHE A 110 5.79 -9.01 -11.54
CA PHE A 110 4.76 -9.80 -12.20
C PHE A 110 5.20 -11.26 -12.33
N LEU A 111 4.24 -12.18 -12.22
CA LEU A 111 4.50 -13.60 -12.42
C LEU A 111 4.49 -13.96 -13.90
N THR A 112 3.64 -13.31 -14.68
CA THR A 112 3.58 -13.44 -16.14
C THR A 112 4.28 -12.23 -16.77
N HIS A 113 5.06 -12.48 -17.83
CA HIS A 113 5.73 -11.45 -18.62
C HIS A 113 5.15 -11.45 -20.03
N SER A 114 3.94 -10.92 -20.16
CA SER A 114 3.31 -10.64 -21.44
C SER A 114 3.57 -9.18 -21.85
N ASN A 115 3.75 -8.94 -23.16
CA ASN A 115 3.83 -7.59 -23.74
C ASN A 115 2.51 -6.80 -23.61
N ASP A 116 1.41 -7.49 -23.36
CA ASP A 116 0.09 -6.91 -23.09
C ASP A 116 -0.20 -6.98 -21.58
N SER A 117 -0.40 -5.82 -20.95
CA SER A 117 -0.70 -5.70 -19.51
C SER A 117 -2.02 -6.34 -19.12
N ILE A 118 -2.94 -6.55 -20.08
CA ILE A 118 -4.21 -7.28 -19.87
C ILE A 118 -3.94 -8.74 -19.49
N ASN A 119 -2.81 -9.31 -19.90
CA ASN A 119 -2.46 -10.72 -19.66
C ASN A 119 -1.48 -10.93 -18.49
N ASN A 120 -1.24 -9.90 -17.67
CA ASN A 120 -0.44 -10.01 -16.45
C ASN A 120 -1.33 -9.86 -15.19
N PRO A 121 -2.27 -10.78 -14.92
CA PRO A 121 -3.20 -10.66 -13.79
C PRO A 121 -2.57 -10.99 -12.43
N ASP A 122 -1.36 -11.55 -12.45
CA ASP A 122 -0.74 -12.15 -11.29
C ASP A 122 0.57 -11.43 -10.94
N ALA A 123 0.68 -10.97 -9.70
CA ALA A 123 1.89 -10.39 -9.13
C ALA A 123 2.35 -11.16 -7.89
N MET A 124 3.64 -11.06 -7.59
CA MET A 124 4.25 -11.55 -6.36
C MET A 124 4.94 -10.40 -5.63
N ILE A 125 4.67 -10.29 -4.34
CA ILE A 125 5.38 -9.41 -3.43
C ILE A 125 6.07 -10.28 -2.38
N GLU A 126 7.40 -10.26 -2.40
CA GLU A 126 8.22 -10.95 -1.41
C GLU A 126 8.63 -9.94 -0.33
N ILE A 127 8.28 -10.27 0.91
CA ILE A 127 8.50 -9.49 2.11
C ILE A 127 9.52 -10.21 2.97
N THR A 128 10.66 -9.56 3.20
CA THR A 128 11.78 -10.16 3.93
C THR A 128 12.18 -9.25 5.08
N PRO A 129 11.89 -9.60 6.34
CA PRO A 129 12.48 -8.91 7.49
C PRO A 129 14.01 -9.03 7.43
N VAL A 130 14.71 -7.90 7.47
CA VAL A 130 16.17 -7.84 7.45
C VAL A 130 16.66 -7.77 8.89
N ILE A 131 17.47 -8.75 9.29
CA ILE A 131 17.97 -8.86 10.66
C ILE A 131 19.25 -8.06 10.83
N GLY A 132 19.20 -7.12 11.78
CA GLY A 132 20.37 -6.48 12.38
C GLY A 132 20.84 -7.23 13.63
N ALA A 133 22.05 -6.93 14.07
CA ALA A 133 22.59 -7.43 15.32
C ALA A 133 23.32 -6.30 16.05
N GLU A 134 23.06 -6.19 17.34
CA GLU A 134 23.76 -5.28 18.25
C GLU A 134 24.63 -6.10 19.21
N ASP A 135 25.81 -5.57 19.54
CA ASP A 135 26.67 -6.17 20.56
C ASP A 135 25.95 -6.12 21.92
N ASP A 136 25.70 -7.29 22.49
CA ASP A 136 25.07 -7.45 23.79
C ASP A 136 25.64 -8.70 24.47
N GLU A 137 26.61 -8.49 25.36
CA GLU A 137 27.24 -9.59 26.11
C GLU A 137 26.26 -10.30 27.06
N SER A 138 25.16 -9.63 27.44
CA SER A 138 24.13 -10.19 28.30
C SER A 138 23.16 -11.10 27.56
N TYR A 139 23.08 -10.98 26.23
CA TYR A 139 22.24 -11.81 25.39
C TYR A 139 22.76 -13.24 25.35
N ASN A 140 21.94 -14.20 25.79
CA ASN A 140 22.32 -15.61 25.94
C ASN A 140 21.56 -16.53 24.99
N GLY A 141 21.07 -15.99 23.87
CA GLY A 141 20.37 -16.75 22.85
C GLY A 141 18.90 -17.03 23.17
N GLU A 142 18.31 -16.25 24.09
CA GLU A 142 16.88 -16.30 24.32
C GLU A 142 16.08 -15.92 23.07
N LYS A 143 14.85 -16.45 22.98
CA LYS A 143 13.92 -16.10 21.91
C LYS A 143 13.34 -14.71 22.14
N ILE A 144 13.40 -13.87 21.12
CA ILE A 144 12.81 -12.53 21.10
C ILE A 144 11.59 -12.59 20.18
N GLU A 145 10.40 -12.65 20.78
CA GLU A 145 9.14 -12.64 20.03
C GLU A 145 8.90 -11.27 19.38
N PHE A 146 8.34 -11.28 18.17
CA PHE A 146 7.93 -10.07 17.46
C PHE A 146 6.57 -10.25 16.78
N ASP A 147 5.88 -9.14 16.60
CA ASP A 147 4.58 -9.05 15.94
C ASP A 147 4.48 -7.70 15.23
N ILE A 148 4.94 -7.66 13.99
CA ILE A 148 5.05 -6.43 13.21
C ILE A 148 3.90 -6.32 12.22
N THR A 149 3.35 -5.12 12.09
CA THR A 149 2.30 -4.82 11.11
C THR A 149 2.64 -3.57 10.32
N ASN A 150 2.80 -3.73 9.01
CA ASN A 150 2.97 -2.62 8.09
C ASN A 150 1.78 -2.52 7.14
N GLU A 151 1.53 -1.31 6.67
CA GLU A 151 0.54 -1.03 5.64
C GLU A 151 1.21 -0.48 4.39
N LYS A 152 0.62 -0.75 3.23
CA LYS A 152 1.13 -0.28 1.95
C LYS A 152 0.01 0.10 1.01
N LYS A 153 0.17 1.24 0.34
CA LYS A 153 -0.70 1.59 -0.79
C LYS A 153 -0.25 0.79 -2.01
N MET A 154 -1.20 0.14 -2.66
CA MET A 154 -0.99 -0.64 -3.85
C MET A 154 -1.94 -0.21 -4.95
N ASN A 155 -1.46 -0.23 -6.18
CA ASN A 155 -2.29 -0.02 -7.36
C ASN A 155 -2.79 -1.37 -7.89
N SER A 156 -4.05 -1.44 -8.29
CA SER A 156 -4.47 -2.44 -9.27
C SER A 156 -3.74 -2.18 -10.59
N PHE A 157 -3.29 -3.23 -11.26
CA PHE A 157 -2.47 -3.14 -12.46
C PHE A 157 -3.24 -3.49 -13.75
N HIS A 158 -4.47 -4.02 -13.66
CA HIS A 158 -5.41 -4.16 -14.78
C HIS A 158 -6.88 -4.08 -14.33
N TRP A 159 -7.79 -3.95 -15.32
CA TRP A 159 -9.24 -4.09 -15.09
C TRP A 159 -9.61 -5.54 -14.83
N GLY A 160 -10.47 -5.78 -13.83
CA GLY A 160 -10.83 -7.12 -13.38
C GLY A 160 -10.08 -7.52 -12.11
N ASN A 161 -9.87 -8.82 -11.95
CA ASN A 161 -9.27 -9.39 -10.73
C ASN A 161 -7.76 -9.44 -10.83
N ASN A 162 -7.10 -8.63 -10.00
CA ASN A 162 -5.65 -8.58 -9.85
C ASN A 162 -5.27 -9.51 -8.69
N ARG A 163 -4.65 -10.64 -9.00
CA ARG A 163 -4.22 -11.62 -8.00
C ARG A 163 -2.83 -11.25 -7.51
N ILE A 164 -2.67 -11.07 -6.21
CA ILE A 164 -1.38 -10.70 -5.64
C ILE A 164 -1.04 -11.73 -4.57
N ARG A 165 0.04 -12.46 -4.82
CA ARG A 165 0.62 -13.39 -3.86
C ARG A 165 1.66 -12.65 -3.05
N PHE A 166 1.60 -12.85 -1.74
CA PHE A 166 2.58 -12.35 -0.81
C PHE A 166 3.36 -13.54 -0.27
N LYS A 167 4.67 -13.38 -0.17
CA LYS A 167 5.57 -14.40 0.37
C LYS A 167 6.44 -13.80 1.46
N CYS A 168 6.59 -14.50 2.58
CA CYS A 168 7.55 -14.21 3.63
C CYS A 168 8.18 -15.53 4.08
N LEU A 169 9.45 -15.75 3.72
CA LEU A 169 10.09 -17.08 3.81
C LEU A 169 9.21 -18.15 3.15
N GLU A 170 8.92 -19.26 3.84
CA GLU A 170 8.07 -20.36 3.33
C GLU A 170 6.57 -20.08 3.48
N LYS A 171 6.18 -18.97 4.11
CA LYS A 171 4.77 -18.61 4.30
C LYS A 171 4.27 -17.81 3.11
N MET A 172 3.06 -18.13 2.66
CA MET A 172 2.39 -17.40 1.59
C MET A 172 0.98 -17.02 2.02
N ASP A 173 0.54 -15.87 1.55
CA ASP A 173 -0.85 -15.42 1.62
C ASP A 173 -1.23 -14.74 0.30
N GLU A 174 -2.52 -14.58 0.04
CA GLU A 174 -3.01 -14.07 -1.23
C GLU A 174 -4.20 -13.14 -1.05
N ILE A 175 -4.21 -12.06 -1.83
CA ILE A 175 -5.36 -11.17 -1.95
C ILE A 175 -5.75 -11.00 -3.42
N ILE A 176 -6.98 -10.58 -3.64
CA ILE A 176 -7.50 -10.22 -4.95
C ILE A 176 -8.02 -8.79 -4.91
N LEU A 177 -7.49 -7.93 -5.78
CA LEU A 177 -8.00 -6.56 -5.98
C LEU A 177 -8.88 -6.54 -7.24
N SER A 178 -10.18 -6.31 -7.08
CA SER A 178 -11.14 -6.28 -8.18
C SER A 178 -11.40 -4.86 -8.67
N GLN A 179 -10.74 -4.47 -9.76
CA GLN A 179 -10.88 -3.16 -10.40
C GLN A 179 -12.03 -3.21 -11.42
N ARG A 180 -13.14 -2.53 -11.13
CA ARG A 180 -14.33 -2.53 -12.00
C ARG A 180 -14.19 -1.50 -13.12
N LYS A 181 -14.48 -1.91 -14.35
CA LYS A 181 -14.56 -1.06 -15.54
C LYS A 181 -15.72 -0.07 -15.45
#